data_AF-A0A3C0HF72-F1
#
_entry.id   AF-A0A3C0HF72-F1
#
_cell.length_a   1.000
_cell.length_b   1.000
_cell.length_c   1.000
_cell.angle_alpha   90.00
_cell.angle_beta   90.00
_cell.angle_gamma   90.00
#
_symmetry.space_group_name_H-M   'P 1'
#
loop_
_entity.id
_entity.type
_entity.pdbx_description
1 polymer ?
#
loop_
_entity_poly.entity_id
_entity_poly.type
_entity_poly.pdbx_seq_one_letter_code
_entity_poly.pdbx_strand_id
1 'polypeptide(L)'
;MIGFRFTNYIPDDIEKEPFEKLLKIFKELLLHTSGNVSEALSWLTELDKEYKLTNTAYGIADFIEDLKTKGYIEDPERKGNPTDMNPTSKMELELRKKALDDIFDQLKKSKSGKHSTRSAGQGDELTSEIRPYEFGDKLEKLDISESIKNAQINHGIDVFRLEESDLQVHETFYQSRTSTVLMIDISHSMILYGEDRITPAKRVAMALSELITTRYQNDTLDIIVFGNDAWQIQIKDLPYLKVGPYHTNTVAGLELAMDILRKRKNPNKQIMMITDGKPTCIKKGKRYIKNSHGLDKNILNRTLALAVKCRKLQIPITTFMIARDP
;
A
#
# COMPACT_ATOMS: atom_id res chain seq x y z
N MET A 1 -27.52 -21.29 -31.48
CA MET A 1 -26.50 -20.99 -30.45
C MET A 1 -26.32 -19.48 -30.45
N ILE A 2 -26.80 -18.78 -29.42
CA ILE A 2 -26.74 -17.31 -29.37
C ILE A 2 -25.29 -16.95 -29.04
N GLY A 3 -24.56 -16.43 -30.02
CA GLY A 3 -23.17 -16.00 -29.84
C GLY A 3 -23.05 -14.77 -28.93
N PHE A 4 -21.82 -14.44 -28.56
CA PHE A 4 -21.51 -13.23 -27.78
C PHE A 4 -21.97 -11.98 -28.54
N ARG A 5 -22.91 -11.23 -27.96
CA ARG A 5 -23.31 -9.90 -28.43
C ARG A 5 -22.52 -8.86 -27.67
N PHE A 6 -21.61 -8.19 -28.36
CA PHE A 6 -20.98 -6.98 -27.84
C PHE A 6 -21.96 -5.82 -28.01
N THR A 7 -22.29 -5.15 -26.91
CA THR A 7 -23.05 -3.90 -26.90
C THR A 7 -22.14 -2.78 -26.44
N ASN A 8 -22.46 -1.54 -26.81
CA ASN A 8 -21.80 -0.37 -26.22
C ASN A 8 -21.92 -0.44 -24.70
N TYR A 9 -20.81 -0.17 -24.00
CA TYR A 9 -20.79 -0.10 -22.55
C TYR A 9 -21.76 1.00 -22.08
N ILE A 10 -22.82 0.60 -21.37
CA ILE A 10 -23.73 1.52 -20.70
C ILE A 10 -23.17 1.66 -19.28
N PRO A 11 -22.62 2.82 -18.89
CA PRO A 11 -22.14 3.00 -17.54
C PRO A 11 -23.31 2.89 -16.55
N ASP A 12 -23.10 2.21 -15.42
CA ASP A 12 -24.02 2.15 -14.26
C ASP A 12 -24.25 3.54 -13.59
N ASP A 13 -23.79 4.64 -14.20
CA ASP A 13 -23.75 5.99 -13.64
C ASP A 13 -25.10 6.74 -13.73
N ILE A 14 -26.23 6.03 -13.79
CA ILE A 14 -27.55 6.67 -13.86
C ILE A 14 -27.91 7.40 -12.53
N GLU A 15 -27.20 7.14 -11.43
CA GLU A 15 -27.55 7.66 -10.09
C GLU A 15 -26.39 8.28 -9.28
N LYS A 16 -25.28 8.70 -9.90
CA LYS A 16 -24.25 9.45 -9.13
C LYS A 16 -24.47 10.95 -9.25
N GLU A 17 -24.52 11.61 -8.10
CA GLU A 17 -24.47 13.06 -7.97
C GLU A 17 -23.36 13.66 -8.87
N PRO A 18 -23.61 14.77 -9.60
CA PRO A 18 -22.65 15.38 -10.53
C PRO A 18 -21.25 15.58 -9.94
N PHE A 19 -21.20 15.97 -8.65
CA PHE A 19 -19.96 16.11 -7.89
C PHE A 19 -19.14 14.82 -7.83
N GLU A 20 -19.75 13.67 -7.53
CA GLU A 20 -19.03 12.39 -7.36
C GLU A 20 -18.41 11.90 -8.69
N LYS A 21 -19.11 12.15 -9.79
CA LYS A 21 -18.60 11.85 -11.13
C LYS A 21 -17.34 12.65 -11.45
N LEU A 22 -17.38 13.96 -11.22
CA LEU A 22 -16.23 14.84 -11.44
C LEU A 22 -15.11 14.55 -10.43
N LEU A 23 -15.43 14.26 -9.17
CA LEU A 23 -14.46 13.89 -8.14
C LEU A 23 -13.68 12.63 -8.53
N LYS A 24 -14.35 11.62 -9.09
CA LYS A 24 -13.70 10.40 -9.58
C LYS A 24 -12.66 10.71 -10.65
N ILE A 25 -13.01 11.54 -11.64
CA ILE A 25 -12.10 11.93 -12.73
C ILE A 25 -10.97 12.79 -12.19
N PHE A 26 -11.30 13.77 -11.34
CA PHE A 26 -10.33 14.65 -10.71
C PHE A 26 -9.27 13.88 -9.89
N LYS A 27 -9.68 12.84 -9.14
CA LYS A 27 -8.75 11.95 -8.41
C LYS A 27 -7.74 11.28 -9.35
N GLU A 28 -8.15 10.83 -10.54
CA GLU A 28 -7.25 10.23 -11.53
C GLU A 28 -6.30 11.28 -12.13
N LEU A 29 -6.83 12.44 -12.53
CA LEU A 29 -6.02 13.54 -13.07
C LEU A 29 -4.98 14.02 -12.07
N LEU A 30 -5.37 14.16 -10.80
CA LEU A 30 -4.48 14.60 -9.72
C LEU A 30 -3.31 13.64 -9.52
N LEU A 31 -3.50 12.34 -9.76
CA LEU A 31 -2.41 11.37 -9.69
C LEU A 31 -1.41 11.55 -10.84
N HIS A 32 -1.92 11.78 -12.06
CA HIS A 32 -1.11 12.02 -13.26
C HIS A 32 -0.36 13.36 -13.21
N THR A 33 -0.95 14.40 -12.63
CA THR A 33 -0.30 15.71 -12.43
C THR A 33 0.60 15.73 -11.18
N SER A 34 0.81 14.58 -10.54
CA SER A 34 1.61 14.46 -9.31
C SER A 34 1.17 15.43 -8.21
N GLY A 35 -0.13 15.53 -8.01
CA GLY A 35 -0.79 16.34 -6.99
C GLY A 35 -0.90 17.83 -7.30
N ASN A 36 -0.58 18.26 -8.52
CA ASN A 36 -0.82 19.64 -8.96
C ASN A 36 -2.32 19.85 -9.25
N VAL A 37 -3.00 20.51 -8.32
CA VAL A 37 -4.45 20.77 -8.38
C VAL A 37 -4.81 21.68 -9.54
N SER A 38 -4.06 22.77 -9.75
CA SER A 38 -4.34 23.74 -10.82
C SER A 38 -4.25 23.10 -12.21
N GLU A 39 -3.22 22.28 -12.42
CA GLU A 39 -3.05 21.53 -13.67
C GLU A 39 -4.16 20.48 -13.85
N ALA A 40 -4.51 19.75 -12.79
CA ALA A 40 -5.59 18.76 -12.85
C ALA A 40 -6.96 19.40 -13.15
N LEU A 41 -7.25 20.58 -12.58
CA LEU A 41 -8.47 21.33 -12.86
C LEU A 41 -8.49 21.87 -14.30
N SER A 42 -7.33 22.32 -14.82
CA SER A 42 -7.22 22.73 -16.22
C SER A 42 -7.52 21.56 -17.16
N TRP A 43 -6.95 20.37 -16.91
CA TRP A 43 -7.24 19.18 -17.72
C TRP A 43 -8.69 18.74 -17.60
N LEU A 44 -9.28 18.81 -16.39
CA LEU A 44 -10.69 18.51 -16.19
C LEU A 44 -11.61 19.45 -16.98
N THR A 45 -11.24 20.73 -17.06
CA THR A 45 -11.98 21.74 -17.83
C THR A 45 -11.92 21.46 -19.33
N GLU A 46 -10.77 21.04 -19.85
CA GLU A 46 -10.65 20.62 -21.25
C GLU A 46 -11.47 19.35 -21.55
N LEU A 47 -11.44 18.36 -20.65
CA LEU A 47 -12.28 17.17 -20.77
C LEU A 47 -13.78 17.51 -20.72
N ASP A 48 -14.18 18.47 -19.91
CA ASP A 48 -15.57 18.91 -19.85
C ASP A 48 -16.04 19.56 -21.17
N LYS A 49 -15.19 20.37 -21.81
CA LYS A 49 -15.50 20.97 -23.13
C LYS A 49 -15.73 19.91 -24.20
N GLU A 50 -14.94 18.85 -24.19
CA GLU A 50 -15.00 17.79 -25.20
C GLU A 50 -16.15 16.80 -24.92
N TYR A 51 -16.27 16.35 -23.68
CA TYR A 51 -17.17 15.25 -23.30
C TYR A 51 -18.47 15.70 -22.62
N LYS A 52 -18.65 17.01 -22.37
CA LYS A 52 -19.83 17.58 -21.70
C LYS A 52 -20.13 16.85 -20.40
N LEU A 53 -19.15 16.82 -19.50
CA LEU A 53 -19.24 16.10 -18.23
C LEU A 53 -20.21 16.80 -17.26
N THR A 54 -20.36 18.11 -17.39
CA THR A 54 -21.23 19.02 -16.64
C THR A 54 -22.57 19.26 -17.35
N ASN A 55 -23.49 19.95 -16.67
CA ASN A 55 -24.77 20.37 -17.23
C ASN A 55 -25.11 21.82 -16.82
N THR A 56 -26.26 22.34 -17.24
CA THR A 56 -26.68 23.72 -16.92
C THR A 56 -26.93 23.97 -15.43
N ALA A 57 -27.10 22.92 -14.62
CA ALA A 57 -27.36 23.03 -13.19
C ALA A 57 -26.08 22.89 -12.34
N TYR A 58 -25.00 22.33 -12.89
CA TYR A 58 -23.76 22.05 -12.17
C TYR A 58 -22.55 22.08 -13.11
N GLY A 59 -21.70 23.10 -12.96
CA GLY A 59 -20.50 23.34 -13.75
C GLY A 59 -19.19 23.09 -13.01
N ILE A 60 -18.07 23.32 -13.70
CA ILE A 60 -16.71 23.18 -13.11
C ILE A 60 -16.48 24.19 -11.98
N ALA A 61 -17.07 25.39 -12.05
CA ALA A 61 -16.97 26.38 -10.98
C ALA A 61 -17.64 25.88 -9.68
N ASP A 62 -18.85 25.31 -9.80
CA ASP A 62 -19.57 24.71 -8.66
C ASP A 62 -18.78 23.54 -8.06
N PHE A 63 -18.15 22.73 -8.92
CA PHE A 63 -17.26 21.66 -8.48
C PHE A 63 -16.04 22.15 -7.69
N ILE A 64 -15.39 23.22 -8.12
CA ILE A 64 -14.24 23.81 -7.40
C ILE A 64 -14.67 24.34 -6.03
N GLU A 65 -15.81 25.02 -5.94
CA GLU A 65 -16.36 25.51 -4.67
C GLU A 65 -16.77 24.37 -3.74
N ASP A 66 -17.35 23.29 -4.27
CA ASP A 66 -17.64 22.09 -3.52
C ASP A 66 -16.37 21.39 -3.02
N LEU A 67 -15.30 21.34 -3.82
CA LEU A 67 -14.01 20.77 -3.39
C LEU A 67 -13.44 21.53 -2.19
N LYS A 68 -13.53 22.87 -2.19
CA LYS A 68 -13.11 23.71 -1.05
C LYS A 68 -14.02 23.51 0.15
N THR A 69 -15.34 23.64 -0.04
CA THR A 69 -16.35 23.55 1.02
C THR A 69 -16.33 22.19 1.72
N LYS A 70 -16.21 21.11 0.96
CA LYS A 70 -16.10 19.74 1.49
C LYS A 70 -14.68 19.41 1.98
N GLY A 71 -13.72 20.31 1.85
CA GLY A 71 -12.37 20.21 2.41
C GLY A 71 -11.43 19.24 1.69
N TYR A 72 -11.58 19.05 0.38
CA TYR A 72 -10.67 18.23 -0.44
C TYR A 72 -9.43 19.01 -0.92
N ILE A 73 -9.57 20.31 -1.15
CA ILE A 73 -8.46 21.19 -1.50
C ILE A 73 -8.37 22.33 -0.50
N GLU A 74 -7.16 22.86 -0.31
CA GLU A 74 -6.97 24.04 0.52
C GLU A 74 -7.63 25.26 -0.13
N ASP A 75 -8.22 26.09 0.71
CA ASP A 75 -8.79 27.37 0.30
C ASP A 75 -7.68 28.44 0.34
N PRO A 76 -7.21 28.94 -0.82
CA PRO A 76 -6.11 29.91 -0.87
C PRO A 76 -6.47 31.24 -0.20
N GLU A 77 -7.76 31.61 -0.11
CA GLU A 77 -8.20 32.84 0.53
C GLU A 77 -8.03 32.80 2.06
N ARG A 78 -8.01 31.61 2.67
CA ARG A 78 -7.79 31.43 4.11
C ARG A 78 -6.33 31.51 4.55
N LYS A 79 -5.36 31.35 3.63
CA LYS A 79 -3.91 31.30 3.95
C LYS A 79 -3.08 32.44 3.36
N GLY A 80 -3.68 33.39 2.64
CA GLY A 80 -3.01 34.60 2.17
C GLY A 80 -2.02 34.41 1.01
N ASN A 81 -2.09 33.27 0.31
CA ASN A 81 -1.30 33.05 -0.90
C ASN A 81 -2.20 32.47 -2.03
N PRO A 82 -2.61 33.28 -3.03
CA PRO A 82 -3.59 32.91 -4.06
C PRO A 82 -3.18 31.75 -5.00
N THR A 83 -1.91 31.36 -5.00
CA THR A 83 -1.34 30.49 -6.04
C THR A 83 -1.16 29.03 -5.66
N ASP A 84 -1.27 28.67 -4.38
CA ASP A 84 -1.00 27.30 -3.91
C ASP A 84 -2.28 26.58 -3.48
N MET A 85 -3.06 26.11 -4.44
CA MET A 85 -4.11 25.11 -4.18
C MET A 85 -3.44 23.75 -3.99
N ASN A 86 -3.32 23.30 -2.74
CA ASN A 86 -2.79 21.99 -2.40
C ASN A 86 -3.93 21.02 -2.01
N PRO A 87 -3.80 19.71 -2.27
CA PRO A 87 -4.73 18.72 -1.72
C PRO A 87 -4.63 18.69 -0.19
N THR A 88 -5.76 18.48 0.48
CA THR A 88 -5.79 18.31 1.95
C THR A 88 -5.46 16.86 2.33
N SER A 89 -5.19 16.62 3.62
CA SER A 89 -5.06 15.25 4.16
C SER A 89 -6.28 14.37 3.89
N LYS A 90 -7.47 14.98 3.77
CA LYS A 90 -8.71 14.27 3.41
C LYS A 90 -8.62 13.74 1.98
N MET A 91 -8.19 14.58 1.03
CA MET A 91 -8.01 14.15 -0.36
C MET A 91 -6.91 13.09 -0.50
N GLU A 92 -5.80 13.24 0.22
CA GLU A 92 -4.73 12.23 0.24
C GLU A 92 -5.23 10.86 0.73
N LEU A 93 -6.00 10.82 1.82
CA LEU A 93 -6.59 9.59 2.33
C LEU A 93 -7.54 8.95 1.31
N GLU A 94 -8.37 9.77 0.66
CA GLU A 94 -9.32 9.34 -0.35
C GLU A 94 -8.63 8.77 -1.61
N LEU A 95 -7.50 9.36 -2.02
CA LEU A 95 -6.67 8.82 -3.11
C LEU A 95 -6.12 7.43 -2.75
N ARG A 96 -5.66 7.24 -1.51
CA ARG A 96 -5.12 5.95 -1.06
C ARG A 96 -6.18 4.86 -0.97
N LYS A 97 -7.35 5.17 -0.39
CA LYS A 97 -8.50 4.25 -0.35
C LYS A 97 -8.95 3.86 -1.74
N LYS A 98 -9.09 4.83 -2.65
CA LYS A 98 -9.43 4.56 -4.04
C LYS A 98 -8.39 3.65 -4.71
N ALA A 99 -7.10 3.91 -4.52
CA ALA A 99 -6.05 3.05 -5.08
C ALA A 99 -6.13 1.61 -4.54
N LEU A 100 -6.45 1.44 -3.25
CA LEU A 100 -6.69 0.14 -2.63
C LEU A 100 -7.88 -0.57 -3.29
N ASP A 101 -9.02 0.09 -3.39
CA ASP A 101 -10.25 -0.46 -3.97
C ASP A 101 -10.05 -0.85 -5.43
N ASP A 102 -9.39 0.00 -6.23
CA ASP A 102 -9.11 -0.26 -7.64
C ASP A 102 -8.30 -1.56 -7.83
N ILE A 103 -7.30 -1.82 -6.96
CA ILE A 103 -6.50 -3.05 -7.01
C ILE A 103 -7.32 -4.26 -6.56
N PHE A 104 -8.10 -4.14 -5.48
CA PHE A 104 -8.89 -5.27 -4.97
C PHE A 104 -10.06 -5.64 -5.86
N ASP A 105 -10.70 -4.68 -6.53
CA ASP A 105 -11.79 -4.96 -7.46
C ASP A 105 -11.29 -5.63 -8.74
N GLN A 106 -10.06 -5.34 -9.17
CA GLN A 106 -9.39 -6.13 -10.22
C GLN A 106 -9.08 -7.55 -9.74
N LEU A 107 -8.60 -7.71 -8.50
CA LEU A 107 -8.31 -9.03 -7.93
C LEU A 107 -9.56 -9.89 -7.74
N LYS A 108 -10.71 -9.34 -7.31
CA LYS A 108 -11.98 -10.10 -7.19
C LYS A 108 -12.46 -10.69 -8.51
N LYS A 109 -12.13 -10.05 -9.65
CA LYS A 109 -12.45 -10.56 -10.99
C LYS A 109 -11.55 -11.74 -11.41
N SER A 110 -10.40 -11.91 -10.76
CA SER A 110 -9.53 -13.10 -10.87
C SER A 110 -9.82 -14.08 -9.73
N LYS A 111 -10.11 -15.36 -10.00
CA LYS A 111 -10.48 -16.34 -8.97
C LYS A 111 -9.46 -16.39 -7.82
N SER A 112 -9.90 -16.07 -6.60
CA SER A 112 -9.08 -16.10 -5.39
C SER A 112 -8.84 -17.53 -4.90
N GLY A 113 -7.58 -17.93 -4.78
CA GLY A 113 -7.14 -19.04 -3.93
C GLY A 113 -6.79 -18.52 -2.53
N LYS A 114 -7.39 -19.08 -1.49
CA LYS A 114 -7.14 -18.68 -0.10
C LYS A 114 -5.73 -19.11 0.34
N HIS A 115 -4.85 -18.16 0.67
CA HIS A 115 -3.69 -18.43 1.51
C HIS A 115 -4.14 -18.51 2.97
N SER A 116 -4.43 -19.73 3.43
CA SER A 116 -4.48 -20.03 4.87
C SER A 116 -3.10 -20.54 5.28
N THR A 117 -2.41 -19.80 6.14
CA THR A 117 -1.22 -20.28 6.85
C THR A 117 -1.68 -21.17 8.00
N ARG A 118 -1.21 -22.43 8.03
CA ARG A 118 -1.54 -23.45 9.03
C ARG A 118 -0.60 -23.41 10.25
N SER A 119 -0.54 -22.31 11.00
CA SER A 119 0.25 -22.28 12.24
C SER A 119 -0.53 -21.60 13.35
N ALA A 120 -1.12 -22.41 14.23
CA ALA A 120 -1.50 -21.99 15.58
C ALA A 120 -0.22 -21.82 16.43
N GLY A 121 -0.19 -20.87 17.37
CA GLY A 121 1.00 -20.59 18.18
C GLY A 121 0.74 -19.68 19.38
N GLN A 122 1.72 -19.52 20.27
CA GLN A 122 1.64 -18.61 21.41
C GLN A 122 1.70 -17.14 20.94
N GLY A 123 0.54 -16.49 20.80
CA GLY A 123 0.37 -15.05 20.60
C GLY A 123 -0.42 -14.40 21.74
N ASP A 124 -0.77 -13.12 21.59
CA ASP A 124 -1.48 -12.33 22.61
C ASP A 124 -2.96 -12.02 22.26
N GLU A 125 -3.44 -12.34 21.05
CA GLU A 125 -4.85 -12.20 20.67
C GLU A 125 -5.60 -13.52 20.82
N LEU A 126 -6.67 -13.52 21.62
CA LEU A 126 -7.55 -14.68 21.84
C LEU A 126 -8.36 -14.97 20.57
N THR A 127 -8.36 -16.23 20.13
CA THR A 127 -9.23 -16.72 19.07
C THR A 127 -10.55 -17.24 19.65
N SER A 128 -11.56 -17.42 18.79
CA SER A 128 -12.78 -18.12 19.17
C SER A 128 -12.60 -19.65 19.26
N GLU A 129 -11.43 -20.17 18.87
CA GLU A 129 -11.12 -21.59 18.98
C GLU A 129 -10.61 -21.89 20.39
N ILE A 130 -11.11 -22.97 20.96
CA ILE A 130 -10.84 -23.37 22.34
C ILE A 130 -10.21 -24.76 22.31
N ARG A 131 -9.20 -24.96 23.15
CA ARG A 131 -8.55 -26.25 23.33
C ARG A 131 -8.37 -26.60 24.81
N PRO A 132 -8.12 -27.88 25.15
CA PRO A 132 -7.76 -28.27 26.51
C PRO A 132 -6.51 -27.53 26.98
N TYR A 133 -6.49 -27.17 28.27
CA TYR A 133 -5.33 -26.59 28.94
C TYR A 133 -4.14 -27.54 28.92
N GLU A 134 -2.94 -27.01 28.66
CA GLU A 134 -1.69 -27.73 28.81
C GLU A 134 -0.78 -27.03 29.81
N PHE A 135 0.03 -27.80 30.55
CA PHE A 135 0.93 -27.26 31.55
C PHE A 135 1.88 -26.21 30.94
N GLY A 136 1.81 -24.98 31.46
CA GLY A 136 2.59 -23.82 30.98
C GLY A 136 1.77 -22.77 30.24
N ASP A 137 0.49 -23.04 29.96
CA ASP A 137 -0.43 -22.02 29.47
C ASP A 137 -0.67 -20.91 30.50
N LYS A 138 -0.74 -19.66 30.03
CA LYS A 138 -0.99 -18.50 30.89
C LYS A 138 -2.44 -18.53 31.37
N LEU A 139 -2.65 -18.31 32.68
CA LEU A 139 -4.00 -18.23 33.29
C LEU A 139 -4.90 -17.15 32.67
N GLU A 140 -4.30 -16.09 32.13
CA GLU A 140 -5.01 -15.02 31.41
C GLU A 140 -5.78 -15.52 30.17
N LYS A 141 -5.45 -16.70 29.65
CA LYS A 141 -6.06 -17.29 28.44
C LYS A 141 -7.16 -18.30 28.76
N LEU A 142 -7.47 -18.51 30.04
CA LEU A 142 -8.44 -19.50 30.48
C LEU A 142 -9.87 -19.06 30.12
N ASP A 143 -10.59 -19.90 29.39
CA ASP A 143 -12.04 -19.72 29.22
C ASP A 143 -12.73 -20.25 30.46
N ILE A 144 -13.04 -19.36 31.40
CA ILE A 144 -13.72 -19.70 32.65
C ILE A 144 -15.10 -20.31 32.38
N SER A 145 -15.80 -19.85 31.34
CA SER A 145 -17.18 -20.26 31.09
C SER A 145 -17.24 -21.70 30.57
N GLU A 146 -16.42 -22.04 29.57
CA GLU A 146 -16.34 -23.42 29.08
C GLU A 146 -15.68 -24.35 30.11
N SER A 147 -14.70 -23.86 30.90
CA SER A 147 -14.10 -24.67 31.96
C SER A 147 -15.12 -25.06 33.05
N ILE A 148 -15.94 -24.11 33.52
CA ILE A 148 -17.00 -24.38 34.50
C ILE A 148 -18.07 -25.31 33.90
N LYS A 149 -18.43 -25.11 32.63
CA LYS A 149 -19.38 -25.97 31.92
C LYS A 149 -18.89 -27.41 31.85
N ASN A 150 -17.62 -27.65 31.52
CA ASN A 150 -17.05 -29.01 31.52
C ASN A 150 -17.01 -29.62 32.92
N ALA A 151 -16.61 -28.84 33.92
CA ALA A 151 -16.58 -29.29 35.30
C ALA A 151 -17.96 -29.79 35.78
N GLN A 152 -19.03 -29.06 35.43
CA GLN A 152 -20.40 -29.48 35.73
C GLN A 152 -20.83 -30.73 34.96
N ILE A 153 -20.41 -30.86 33.69
CA ILE A 153 -20.69 -32.04 32.87
C ILE A 153 -19.98 -33.28 33.44
N ASN A 154 -18.74 -33.15 33.90
CA ASN A 154 -17.89 -34.25 34.34
C ASN A 154 -18.13 -34.66 35.80
N HIS A 155 -18.44 -33.69 36.67
CA HIS A 155 -18.52 -33.90 38.12
C HIS A 155 -19.92 -33.71 38.72
N GLY A 156 -20.90 -33.28 37.91
CA GLY A 156 -22.28 -33.05 38.33
C GLY A 156 -22.51 -31.68 38.98
N ILE A 157 -23.77 -31.42 39.35
CA ILE A 157 -24.24 -30.09 39.78
C ILE A 157 -24.22 -29.96 41.32
N ASP A 158 -24.27 -31.08 42.04
CA ASP A 158 -24.46 -31.09 43.49
C ASP A 158 -23.21 -30.61 44.27
N VAL A 159 -22.01 -30.85 43.72
CA VAL A 159 -20.73 -30.42 44.32
C VAL A 159 -19.85 -29.84 43.23
N PHE A 160 -19.49 -28.56 43.37
CA PHE A 160 -18.56 -27.92 42.45
C PHE A 160 -17.14 -28.47 42.67
N ARG A 161 -16.65 -29.24 41.70
CA ARG A 161 -15.29 -29.75 41.61
C ARG A 161 -14.73 -29.38 40.24
N LEU A 162 -13.57 -28.74 40.21
CA LEU A 162 -12.88 -28.30 39.00
C LEU A 162 -11.51 -28.98 38.96
N GLU A 163 -11.28 -29.82 37.95
CA GLU A 163 -10.00 -30.50 37.72
C GLU A 163 -9.25 -29.88 36.54
N GLU A 164 -7.94 -30.13 36.44
CA GLU A 164 -7.11 -29.63 35.33
C GLU A 164 -7.64 -30.09 33.97
N SER A 165 -8.23 -31.28 33.88
CA SER A 165 -8.86 -31.82 32.68
C SER A 165 -10.11 -31.07 32.22
N ASP A 166 -10.73 -30.28 33.10
CA ASP A 166 -11.91 -29.47 32.75
C ASP A 166 -11.51 -28.13 32.16
N LEU A 167 -10.27 -27.69 32.40
CA LEU A 167 -9.77 -26.38 32.01
C LEU A 167 -9.63 -26.30 30.49
N GLN A 168 -10.22 -25.24 29.95
CA GLN A 168 -10.12 -24.88 28.55
C GLN A 168 -9.46 -23.51 28.40
N VAL A 169 -8.64 -23.38 27.36
CA VAL A 169 -7.96 -22.13 27.01
C VAL A 169 -8.29 -21.72 25.59
N HIS A 170 -8.42 -20.42 25.37
CA HIS A 170 -8.50 -19.90 24.01
C HIS A 170 -7.16 -20.11 23.31
N GLU A 171 -7.20 -20.62 22.08
CA GLU A 171 -6.04 -20.53 21.21
C GLU A 171 -5.73 -19.06 20.92
N THR A 172 -4.46 -18.77 20.64
CA THR A 172 -4.05 -17.42 20.24
C THR A 172 -3.49 -17.45 18.83
N PHE A 173 -3.77 -16.42 18.02
CA PHE A 173 -3.05 -16.28 16.76
C PHE A 173 -1.64 -15.77 17.03
N TYR A 174 -0.63 -16.41 16.44
CA TYR A 174 0.68 -15.77 16.29
C TYR A 174 0.56 -14.68 15.22
N GLN A 175 0.10 -13.48 15.59
CA GLN A 175 0.28 -12.32 14.74
C GLN A 175 1.73 -11.85 14.88
N SER A 176 2.56 -12.35 13.97
CA SER A 176 3.92 -11.90 13.85
C SER A 176 3.94 -10.45 13.37
N ARG A 177 4.24 -9.51 14.27
CA ARG A 177 4.45 -8.11 13.88
C ARG A 177 5.55 -8.05 12.82
N THR A 178 5.28 -7.37 11.73
CA THR A 178 6.18 -7.25 10.59
C THR A 178 6.65 -5.82 10.41
N SER A 179 7.92 -5.65 10.10
CA SER A 179 8.47 -4.37 9.65
C SER A 179 8.72 -4.42 8.15
N THR A 180 8.03 -3.53 7.42
CA THR A 180 8.07 -3.46 5.98
C THR A 180 8.76 -2.17 5.56
N VAL A 181 9.78 -2.27 4.70
CA VAL A 181 10.28 -1.11 3.93
C VAL A 181 9.72 -1.20 2.52
N LEU A 182 8.95 -0.20 2.11
CA LEU A 182 8.50 -0.01 0.74
C LEU A 182 9.50 0.88 -0.01
N MET A 183 10.15 0.33 -1.03
CA MET A 183 11.12 1.02 -1.88
C MET A 183 10.49 1.35 -3.23
N ILE A 184 10.58 2.61 -3.66
CA ILE A 184 10.00 3.08 -4.91
C ILE A 184 11.09 3.68 -5.80
N ASP A 185 11.17 3.18 -7.02
CA ASP A 185 12.07 3.70 -8.05
C ASP A 185 11.54 5.03 -8.62
N ILE A 186 12.39 6.05 -8.61
CA ILE A 186 12.10 7.38 -9.19
C ILE A 186 13.11 7.75 -10.28
N SER A 187 13.81 6.75 -10.83
CA SER A 187 14.77 6.92 -11.91
C SER A 187 14.10 7.22 -13.24
N HIS A 188 14.87 7.82 -14.15
CA HIS A 188 14.36 8.30 -15.43
C HIS A 188 13.75 7.18 -16.31
N SER A 189 14.12 5.91 -16.08
CA SER A 189 13.54 4.77 -16.80
C SER A 189 12.02 4.67 -16.60
N MET A 190 11.51 5.10 -15.44
CA MET A 190 10.10 5.04 -15.05
C MET A 190 9.15 5.91 -15.90
N ILE A 191 9.69 6.80 -16.76
CA ILE A 191 8.92 7.62 -17.72
C ILE A 191 9.46 7.50 -19.16
N LEU A 192 10.39 6.57 -19.41
CA LEU A 192 11.12 6.49 -20.67
C LEU A 192 10.26 5.82 -21.75
N TYR A 193 10.53 6.16 -23.02
CA TYR A 193 9.82 5.63 -24.19
C TYR A 193 8.31 5.94 -24.22
N GLY A 194 7.88 7.02 -23.56
CA GLY A 194 6.48 7.43 -23.54
C GLY A 194 5.60 6.54 -22.64
N GLU A 195 6.19 5.69 -21.81
CA GLU A 195 5.47 4.87 -20.84
C GLU A 195 5.46 5.54 -19.46
N ASP A 196 4.28 5.81 -18.92
CA ASP A 196 4.10 6.28 -17.55
C ASP A 196 4.07 5.09 -16.58
N ARG A 197 5.23 4.64 -16.11
CA ARG A 197 5.36 3.54 -15.12
C ARG A 197 5.30 4.06 -13.69
N ILE A 198 5.61 5.33 -13.47
CA ILE A 198 5.55 5.96 -12.14
C ILE A 198 4.12 6.05 -11.63
N THR A 199 3.13 6.37 -12.47
CA THR A 199 1.73 6.47 -12.02
C THR A 199 1.20 5.13 -11.49
N PRO A 200 1.34 3.98 -12.20
CA PRO A 200 1.05 2.65 -11.64
C PRO A 200 1.83 2.37 -10.36
N ALA A 201 3.11 2.75 -10.27
CA ALA A 201 3.92 2.58 -9.08
C ALA A 201 3.32 3.31 -7.86
N LYS A 202 2.89 4.58 -8.04
CA LYS A 202 2.21 5.35 -6.99
C LYS A 202 0.92 4.67 -6.55
N ARG A 203 0.11 4.15 -7.48
CA ARG A 203 -1.14 3.44 -7.13
C ARG A 203 -0.86 2.23 -6.26
N VAL A 204 0.08 1.38 -6.67
CA VAL A 204 0.48 0.19 -5.91
C VAL A 204 1.03 0.60 -4.54
N ALA A 205 1.91 1.60 -4.49
CA ALA A 205 2.48 2.10 -3.24
C ALA A 205 1.42 2.65 -2.27
N MET A 206 0.49 3.45 -2.77
CA MET A 206 -0.62 4.01 -1.98
C MET A 206 -1.55 2.91 -1.48
N ALA A 207 -1.92 1.96 -2.33
CA ALA A 207 -2.75 0.83 -1.96
C ALA A 207 -2.08 -0.06 -0.90
N LEU A 208 -0.81 -0.43 -1.09
CA LEU A 208 -0.05 -1.20 -0.10
C LEU A 208 0.06 -0.45 1.22
N SER A 209 0.30 0.86 1.17
CA SER A 209 0.37 1.69 2.37
C SER A 209 -0.95 1.70 3.12
N GLU A 210 -2.06 1.94 2.42
CA GLU A 210 -3.40 1.93 3.00
C GLU A 210 -3.74 0.55 3.59
N LEU A 211 -3.47 -0.52 2.84
CA LEU A 211 -3.70 -1.90 3.28
C LEU A 211 -2.96 -2.20 4.57
N ILE A 212 -1.66 -1.89 4.64
CA ILE A 212 -0.83 -2.15 5.82
C ILE A 212 -1.32 -1.32 7.00
N THR A 213 -1.54 -0.01 6.81
CA THR A 213 -1.94 0.87 7.92
C THR A 213 -3.35 0.59 8.44
N THR A 214 -4.26 0.06 7.61
CA THR A 214 -5.65 -0.19 8.01
C THR A 214 -5.88 -1.60 8.52
N ARG A 215 -5.33 -2.63 7.85
CA ARG A 215 -5.53 -4.05 8.21
C ARG A 215 -4.52 -4.56 9.23
N TYR A 216 -3.29 -4.04 9.22
CA TYR A 216 -2.19 -4.54 10.04
C TYR A 216 -1.64 -3.41 10.95
N GLN A 217 -2.49 -2.90 11.83
CA GLN A 217 -2.19 -1.71 12.66
C GLN A 217 -0.95 -1.87 13.57
N ASN A 218 -0.58 -3.11 13.90
CA ASN A 218 0.59 -3.44 14.71
C ASN A 218 1.90 -3.55 13.90
N ASP A 219 1.83 -3.48 12.57
CA ASP A 219 2.98 -3.51 11.68
C ASP A 219 3.56 -2.11 11.47
N THR A 220 4.85 -2.07 11.12
CA THR A 220 5.51 -0.80 10.80
C THR A 220 5.78 -0.72 9.31
N LEU A 221 5.44 0.42 8.70
CA LEU A 221 5.74 0.72 7.31
C LEU A 221 6.69 1.92 7.23
N ASP A 222 7.84 1.72 6.60
CA ASP A 222 8.78 2.78 6.23
C ASP A 222 8.81 2.89 4.71
N ILE A 223 8.76 4.10 4.17
CA ILE A 223 8.79 4.32 2.72
C ILE A 223 10.09 5.02 2.34
N ILE A 224 10.77 4.48 1.34
CA ILE A 224 11.95 5.08 0.73
C ILE A 224 11.77 5.21 -0.77
N VAL A 225 12.39 6.25 -1.32
CA VAL A 225 12.58 6.38 -2.76
C VAL A 225 14.05 6.23 -3.10
N PHE A 226 14.34 5.73 -4.30
CA PHE A 226 15.72 5.62 -4.77
C PHE A 226 15.85 6.05 -6.24
N GLY A 227 16.93 6.79 -6.49
CA GLY A 227 17.40 7.22 -7.79
C GLY A 227 18.92 7.08 -7.81
N ASN A 228 19.66 8.19 -7.90
CA ASN A 228 21.12 8.16 -7.72
C ASN A 228 21.53 7.84 -6.28
N ASP A 229 20.74 8.33 -5.32
CA ASP A 229 20.83 8.05 -3.89
C ASP A 229 19.43 7.61 -3.39
N ALA A 230 19.31 7.28 -2.12
CA ALA A 230 18.05 6.87 -1.49
C ALA A 230 17.75 7.70 -0.24
N TRP A 231 16.48 8.00 0.01
CA TRP A 231 16.03 8.72 1.19
C TRP A 231 14.61 8.30 1.61
N GLN A 232 14.26 8.56 2.86
CA GLN A 232 12.93 8.30 3.41
C GLN A 232 11.94 9.38 3.02
N ILE A 233 10.67 8.98 2.82
CA ILE A 233 9.53 9.87 2.60
C ILE A 233 8.37 9.45 3.51
N GLN A 234 7.37 10.32 3.63
CA GLN A 234 6.13 10.02 4.33
C GLN A 234 5.06 9.49 3.38
N ILE A 235 4.04 8.82 3.93
CA ILE A 235 2.92 8.28 3.13
C ILE A 235 2.19 9.39 2.37
N LYS A 236 2.08 10.60 2.96
CA LYS A 236 1.48 11.76 2.31
C LYS A 236 2.23 12.20 1.04
N ASP A 237 3.52 11.88 0.92
CA ASP A 237 4.35 12.31 -0.20
C ASP A 237 4.12 11.43 -1.45
N LEU A 238 3.49 10.26 -1.31
CA LEU A 238 3.31 9.26 -2.38
C LEU A 238 2.59 9.80 -3.64
N PRO A 239 1.48 10.56 -3.56
CA PRO A 239 0.81 11.09 -4.75
C PRO A 239 1.70 12.06 -5.53
N TYR A 240 2.55 12.79 -4.80
CA TYR A 240 3.38 13.87 -5.32
C TYR A 240 4.74 13.41 -5.85
N LEU A 241 5.02 12.10 -5.84
CA LEU A 241 6.28 11.58 -6.35
C LEU A 241 6.50 11.97 -7.81
N LYS A 242 7.68 12.49 -8.10
CA LYS A 242 8.09 12.85 -9.46
C LYS A 242 9.35 12.08 -9.83
N VAL A 243 9.42 11.67 -11.08
CA VAL A 243 10.63 11.09 -11.63
C VAL A 243 11.63 12.20 -11.89
N GLY A 244 12.88 11.97 -11.50
CA GLY A 244 13.99 12.90 -11.74
C GLY A 244 14.93 12.38 -12.84
N PRO A 245 15.92 13.19 -13.24
CA PRO A 245 17.02 12.77 -14.13
C PRO A 245 18.02 11.87 -13.38
N TYR A 246 17.51 10.85 -12.71
CA TYR A 246 18.26 9.91 -11.89
C TYR A 246 18.48 8.60 -12.62
N HIS A 247 19.56 7.91 -12.24
CA HIS A 247 19.79 6.51 -12.57
C HIS A 247 19.18 5.60 -11.49
N THR A 248 19.29 4.29 -11.68
CA THR A 248 18.68 3.28 -10.81
C THR A 248 19.74 2.71 -9.86
N ASN A 249 19.91 3.30 -8.67
CA ASN A 249 20.82 2.83 -7.62
C ASN A 249 20.11 1.96 -6.58
N THR A 250 19.77 0.74 -6.98
CA THR A 250 19.14 -0.25 -6.10
C THR A 250 19.99 -0.58 -4.87
N VAL A 251 21.32 -0.49 -4.97
CA VAL A 251 22.24 -0.73 -3.85
C VAL A 251 22.00 0.28 -2.74
N ALA A 252 21.92 1.58 -3.06
CA ALA A 252 21.66 2.62 -2.06
C ALA A 252 20.30 2.43 -1.39
N GLY A 253 19.26 2.08 -2.17
CA GLY A 253 17.94 1.79 -1.64
C GLY A 253 17.95 0.60 -0.66
N LEU A 254 18.58 -0.52 -1.04
CA LEU A 254 18.67 -1.70 -0.20
C LEU A 254 19.52 -1.45 1.07
N GLU A 255 20.63 -0.71 0.96
CA GLU A 255 21.46 -0.35 2.13
C GLU A 255 20.64 0.48 3.13
N LEU A 256 19.90 1.50 2.65
CA LEU A 256 19.03 2.31 3.50
C LEU A 256 17.89 1.47 4.12
N ALA A 257 17.25 0.61 3.33
CA ALA A 257 16.19 -0.28 3.81
C ALA A 257 16.69 -1.20 4.93
N MET A 258 17.88 -1.81 4.76
CA MET A 258 18.49 -2.64 5.79
C MET A 258 18.82 -1.85 7.06
N ASP A 259 19.29 -0.60 6.93
CA ASP A 259 19.60 0.26 8.07
C ASP A 259 18.35 0.64 8.88
N ILE A 260 17.23 0.88 8.18
CA ILE A 260 15.93 1.13 8.81
C ILE A 260 15.46 -0.14 9.53
N LEU A 261 15.43 -1.27 8.83
CA LEU A 261 14.96 -2.56 9.36
C LEU A 261 15.80 -3.04 10.55
N ARG A 262 17.10 -2.75 10.57
CA ARG A 262 17.99 -3.08 11.70
C ARG A 262 17.57 -2.36 12.99
N LYS A 263 17.02 -1.16 12.91
CA LYS A 263 16.55 -0.38 14.07
C LYS A 263 15.18 -0.83 14.57
N ARG A 264 14.41 -1.56 13.75
CA ARG A 264 13.09 -2.09 14.12
C ARG A 264 13.21 -3.33 15.01
N LYS A 265 12.38 -3.37 16.05
CA LYS A 265 12.34 -4.47 17.05
C LYS A 265 11.55 -5.70 16.59
N ASN A 266 10.73 -5.55 15.55
CA ASN A 266 9.91 -6.65 15.04
C ASN A 266 10.79 -7.79 14.51
N PRO A 267 10.47 -9.05 14.83
CA PRO A 267 11.26 -10.21 14.39
C PRO A 267 11.14 -10.39 12.87
N ASN A 268 9.95 -10.19 12.31
CA ASN A 268 9.70 -10.31 10.88
C ASN A 268 9.99 -8.99 10.19
N LYS A 269 10.81 -9.06 9.14
CA LYS A 269 11.29 -7.91 8.38
C LYS A 269 11.20 -8.22 6.91
N GLN A 270 10.70 -7.29 6.10
CA GLN A 270 10.59 -7.47 4.67
C GLN A 270 10.83 -6.18 3.91
N ILE A 271 11.25 -6.33 2.66
CA ILE A 271 11.41 -5.25 1.71
C ILE A 271 10.44 -5.50 0.55
N MET A 272 9.62 -4.51 0.23
CA MET A 272 8.80 -4.48 -0.97
C MET A 272 9.41 -3.45 -1.92
N MET A 273 9.79 -3.84 -3.13
CA MET A 273 10.45 -2.96 -4.10
C MET A 273 9.60 -2.80 -5.34
N ILE A 274 9.30 -1.57 -5.73
CA ILE A 274 8.61 -1.23 -6.97
C ILE A 274 9.64 -0.57 -7.90
N THR A 275 9.87 -1.19 -9.06
CA THR A 275 10.85 -0.72 -10.05
C THR A 275 10.48 -1.22 -11.44
N ASP A 276 10.91 -0.50 -12.48
CA ASP A 276 10.83 -0.97 -13.86
C ASP A 276 12.07 -1.77 -14.30
N GLY A 277 13.01 -2.00 -13.38
CA GLY A 277 13.95 -3.11 -13.47
C GLY A 277 15.39 -2.76 -13.13
N LYS A 278 16.22 -2.67 -14.17
CA LYS A 278 17.66 -2.97 -14.08
C LYS A 278 18.44 -1.91 -13.27
N PRO A 279 19.31 -2.32 -12.33
CA PRO A 279 20.22 -1.39 -11.66
C PRO A 279 21.23 -0.81 -12.67
N THR A 280 21.32 0.51 -12.73
CA THR A 280 22.17 1.25 -13.68
C THR A 280 23.18 2.15 -12.99
N CYS A 281 23.15 2.25 -11.66
CA CYS A 281 24.06 3.10 -10.88
C CYS A 281 24.51 2.44 -9.57
N ILE A 282 25.76 2.68 -9.18
CA ILE A 282 26.26 2.49 -7.82
C ILE A 282 27.15 3.67 -7.41
N LYS A 283 27.22 3.93 -6.11
CA LYS A 283 28.12 4.93 -5.54
C LYS A 283 29.39 4.27 -5.00
N LYS A 284 30.56 4.74 -5.44
CA LYS A 284 31.87 4.29 -4.93
C LYS A 284 32.64 5.50 -4.41
N GLY A 285 32.67 5.66 -3.09
CA GLY A 285 33.19 6.88 -2.46
C GLY A 285 32.36 8.10 -2.85
N LYS A 286 32.99 9.11 -3.47
CA LYS A 286 32.31 10.32 -3.97
C LYS A 286 31.87 10.25 -5.43
N ARG A 287 32.14 9.15 -6.13
CA ARG A 287 31.84 9.00 -7.57
C ARG A 287 30.69 8.04 -7.82
N TYR A 288 29.84 8.37 -8.78
CA TYR A 288 28.83 7.46 -9.31
C TYR A 288 29.40 6.69 -10.50
N ILE A 289 29.27 5.37 -10.46
CA ILE A 289 29.53 4.49 -11.59
C ILE A 289 28.16 4.22 -12.22
N LYS A 290 27.98 4.64 -13.48
CA LYS A 290 26.70 4.59 -14.18
C LYS A 290 26.85 3.90 -15.54
N ASN A 291 25.88 3.05 -15.87
CA ASN A 291 25.75 2.46 -17.19
C ASN A 291 24.26 2.30 -17.55
N SER A 292 23.73 3.27 -18.29
CA SER A 292 22.32 3.27 -18.72
C SER A 292 22.03 2.33 -19.89
N HIS A 293 23.05 2.01 -20.72
CA HIS A 293 22.85 1.31 -21.99
C HIS A 293 23.06 -0.21 -21.91
N GLY A 294 23.87 -0.69 -20.94
CA GLY A 294 24.31 -2.09 -20.89
C GLY A 294 24.35 -2.65 -19.47
N LEU A 295 24.37 -3.98 -19.34
CA LEU A 295 24.50 -4.66 -18.04
C LEU A 295 25.94 -4.50 -17.54
N ASP A 296 26.13 -3.67 -16.52
CA ASP A 296 27.44 -3.52 -15.87
C ASP A 296 27.63 -4.60 -14.81
N LYS A 297 28.66 -5.45 -15.00
CA LYS A 297 28.97 -6.56 -14.10
C LYS A 297 29.25 -6.09 -12.67
N ASN A 298 29.89 -4.94 -12.47
CA ASN A 298 30.19 -4.43 -11.13
C ASN A 298 28.92 -4.00 -10.39
N ILE A 299 28.01 -3.33 -11.10
CA ILE A 299 26.72 -2.91 -10.56
C ILE A 299 25.89 -4.12 -10.17
N LEU A 300 25.73 -5.08 -11.09
CA LEU A 300 24.95 -6.29 -10.86
C LEU A 300 25.52 -7.13 -9.71
N ASN A 301 26.83 -7.38 -9.70
CA ASN A 301 27.46 -8.17 -8.65
C ASN A 301 27.26 -7.53 -7.28
N ARG A 302 27.31 -6.19 -7.19
CA ARG A 302 27.08 -5.49 -5.92
C ARG A 302 25.62 -5.59 -5.48
N THR A 303 24.67 -5.37 -6.39
CA THR A 303 23.23 -5.50 -6.11
C THR A 303 22.88 -6.92 -5.65
N LEU A 304 23.33 -7.94 -6.38
CA LEU A 304 23.07 -9.34 -6.05
C LEU A 304 23.75 -9.77 -4.75
N ALA A 305 24.98 -9.32 -4.48
CA ALA A 305 25.65 -9.59 -3.21
C ALA A 305 24.86 -9.03 -2.02
N LEU A 306 24.24 -7.86 -2.18
CA LEU A 306 23.40 -7.26 -1.14
C LEU A 306 22.08 -8.02 -0.98
N ALA A 307 21.45 -8.45 -2.08
CA ALA A 307 20.26 -9.32 -2.02
C ALA A 307 20.55 -10.65 -1.29
N VAL A 308 21.72 -11.27 -1.53
CA VAL A 308 22.18 -12.45 -0.79
C VAL A 308 22.35 -12.15 0.70
N LYS A 309 22.85 -10.94 1.05
CA LYS A 309 22.96 -10.51 2.45
C LYS A 309 21.59 -10.37 3.11
N CYS A 310 20.60 -9.77 2.42
CA CYS A 310 19.22 -9.71 2.91
C CYS A 310 18.64 -11.11 3.15
N ARG A 311 18.86 -12.04 2.22
CA ARG A 311 18.44 -13.45 2.38
C ARG A 311 19.06 -14.11 3.61
N LYS A 312 20.36 -13.91 3.85
CA LYS A 312 21.05 -14.45 5.05
C LYS A 312 20.50 -13.87 6.36
N LEU A 313 20.01 -12.64 6.32
CA LEU A 313 19.35 -11.97 7.45
C LEU A 313 17.85 -12.26 7.54
N GLN A 314 17.34 -13.20 6.73
CA GLN A 314 15.91 -13.55 6.65
C GLN A 314 15.01 -12.35 6.32
N ILE A 315 15.52 -11.40 5.54
CA ILE A 315 14.75 -10.26 5.02
C ILE A 315 14.36 -10.59 3.57
N PRO A 316 13.17 -11.14 3.30
CA PRO A 316 12.66 -11.30 1.94
C PRO A 316 12.57 -9.95 1.21
N ILE A 317 12.86 -9.99 -0.09
CA ILE A 317 12.69 -8.87 -1.01
C ILE A 317 11.62 -9.26 -2.02
N THR A 318 10.43 -8.70 -1.90
CA THR A 318 9.34 -8.85 -2.87
C THR A 318 9.46 -7.75 -3.90
N THR A 319 9.65 -8.10 -5.17
CA THR A 319 9.82 -7.12 -6.25
C THR A 319 8.58 -7.06 -7.12
N PHE A 320 7.97 -5.89 -7.22
CA PHE A 320 6.90 -5.55 -8.15
C PHE A 320 7.55 -4.91 -9.38
N MET A 321 7.73 -5.72 -10.42
CA MET A 321 8.29 -5.25 -11.68
C MET A 321 7.19 -4.59 -12.51
N ILE A 322 7.35 -3.30 -12.82
CA ILE A 322 6.43 -2.58 -13.70
C ILE A 322 7.00 -2.65 -15.12
N ALA A 323 6.69 -3.75 -15.81
CA ALA A 323 7.01 -3.95 -17.21
C ALA A 323 5.77 -4.50 -17.93
N ARG A 324 5.64 -4.20 -19.22
CA ARG A 324 4.76 -4.97 -20.09
C ARG A 324 5.48 -6.28 -20.41
N ASP A 325 4.84 -7.41 -20.11
CA ASP A 325 5.32 -8.70 -20.61
C ASP A 325 5.32 -8.64 -22.15
N PRO A 326 6.42 -9.05 -22.82
CA PRO A 326 6.54 -8.96 -24.27
C PRO A 326 5.55 -9.84 -25.04
#